data_AF-A0A8J5Z519-F1
#
_entry.id   AF-A0A8J5Z519-F1
#
_cell.length_a   1.000
_cell.length_b   1.000
_cell.length_c   1.000
_cell.angle_alpha   90.00
_cell.angle_beta   90.00
_cell.angle_gamma   90.00
#
_symmetry.space_group_name_H-M   'P 1'
#
loop_
_entity.id
_entity.type
_entity.pdbx_description
1 polymer ?
#
loop_
_entity_poly.entity_id
_entity_poly.type
_entity_poly.pdbx_seq_one_letter_code
_entity_poly.pdbx_strand_id
1 'polypeptide(L)'
;MRHRSLLRNFKKNNLSMSDYLVGIKHLCDSLGGSSQQISLEEQHSIVLNGLPPEYDHVVSIVTMSTITFDLQGISMALLDVEAH
;
A
#
# COMPACT_ATOMS: atom_id res chain seq x y z
N MET A 1 -4.25 -6.68 18.28
CA MET A 1 -5.37 -5.93 17.66
C MET A 1 -5.03 -4.48 17.25
N ARG A 2 -3.90 -3.85 17.62
CA ARG A 2 -3.64 -2.43 17.26
C ARG A 2 -3.04 -2.18 15.86
N HIS A 3 -2.24 -3.12 15.33
CA HIS A 3 -1.46 -2.88 14.11
C HIS A 3 -2.30 -2.83 12.81
N ARG A 4 -3.39 -3.62 12.69
CA ARG A 4 -4.31 -3.55 11.54
C ARG A 4 -5.01 -2.20 11.42
N SER A 5 -5.44 -1.63 12.55
CA SER A 5 -6.06 -0.31 12.57
C SER A 5 -5.07 0.80 12.23
N LEU A 6 -3.80 0.68 12.64
CA LEU A 6 -2.74 1.62 12.26
C LEU A 6 -2.50 1.59 10.75
N LEU A 7 -2.43 0.40 10.14
CA LEU A 7 -2.29 0.25 8.69
C LEU A 7 -3.44 0.88 7.91
N ARG A 8 -4.69 0.62 8.31
CA ARG A 8 -5.88 1.21 7.65
C ARG A 8 -5.97 2.73 7.75
N ASN A 9 -5.29 3.34 8.73
CA ASN A 9 -5.27 4.78 8.92
C ASN A 9 -3.94 5.40 8.47
N PHE A 10 -2.99 4.59 7.97
CA PHE A 10 -1.72 5.10 7.48
C PHE A 10 -1.95 5.74 6.12
N LYS A 11 -1.66 7.03 6.02
CA LYS A 11 -1.87 7.83 4.81
C LYS A 11 -0.55 8.39 4.33
N LYS A 12 -0.38 8.48 3.01
CA LYS A 12 0.79 9.14 2.40
C LYS A 12 0.90 10.58 2.88
N ASN A 13 -0.18 11.36 2.82
CA ASN A 13 -0.19 12.78 3.18
C ASN A 13 1.03 13.51 2.58
N ASN A 14 1.92 14.06 3.43
CA ASN A 14 3.12 14.79 3.04
C ASN A 14 4.38 13.91 2.89
N LEU A 15 4.24 12.59 2.99
CA LEU A 15 5.34 11.66 2.76
C LEU A 15 5.61 11.52 1.25
N SER A 16 6.87 11.24 0.91
CA SER A 16 7.19 10.70 -0.40
C SER A 16 6.53 9.33 -0.56
N MET A 17 6.26 8.91 -1.80
CA MET A 17 5.73 7.58 -2.08
C MET A 17 6.67 6.50 -1.53
N SER A 18 7.98 6.72 -1.64
CA SER A 18 8.99 5.81 -1.09
C SER A 18 8.84 5.64 0.43
N ASP A 19 8.77 6.75 1.19
CA ASP A 19 8.63 6.71 2.65
C ASP A 19 7.30 6.08 3.07
N TYR A 20 6.23 6.37 2.33
CA TYR A 20 4.91 5.78 2.55
C TYR A 20 4.94 4.26 2.39
N LEU A 21 5.51 3.76 1.28
CA LEU A 21 5.58 2.33 1.00
C LEU A 21 6.51 1.59 1.98
N VAL A 22 7.63 2.20 2.37
CA VAL A 22 8.53 1.67 3.40
C VAL A 22 7.81 1.57 4.75
N GLY A 23 7.01 2.58 5.12
CA GLY A 23 6.19 2.57 6.33
C GLY A 23 5.17 1.43 6.35
N ILE A 24 4.46 1.21 5.23
CA ILE A 24 3.51 0.09 5.10
C ILE A 24 4.23 -1.25 5.19
N LYS A 25 5.36 -1.41 4.50
CA LYS A 25 6.15 -2.64 4.55
C LYS A 25 6.60 -2.97 5.97
N HIS A 26 7.14 -1.99 6.70
CA HIS A 26 7.54 -2.18 8.10
C HIS A 26 6.38 -2.59 9.01
N LEU A 27 5.19 -2.02 8.81
CA LEU A 27 4.00 -2.37 9.59
C LEU A 27 3.49 -3.78 9.23
N CYS A 28 3.55 -4.18 7.96
CA CYS A 28 3.26 -5.54 7.50
C CYS A 28 4.26 -6.56 8.06
N ASP A 29 5.55 -6.26 8.04
CA ASP A 29 6.62 -7.12 8.58
C ASP A 29 6.49 -7.28 10.09
N SER A 30 6.09 -6.21 10.80
CA SER A 30 5.79 -6.24 12.24
C SER A 30 4.59 -7.12 12.59
N LEU A 31 3.70 -7.37 11.62
CA LEU A 31 2.55 -8.27 11.75
C LEU A 31 2.90 -9.71 11.36
N GLY A 32 3.86 -9.92 10.46
CA GLY A 32 4.31 -11.23 9.98
C GLY A 32 4.95 -12.12 11.05
N GLY A 33 5.41 -11.53 12.17
CA GLY A 33 5.86 -12.27 13.36
C GLY A 33 4.72 -12.84 14.23
N SER A 34 3.45 -12.50 13.92
CA SER A 34 2.26 -13.02 14.60
C SER A 34 1.47 -13.93 13.66
N SER A 35 0.63 -14.83 14.17
CA SER A 35 -0.27 -15.71 13.40
C SER A 35 -1.36 -14.99 12.59
N GLN A 36 -1.15 -13.69 12.30
CA GLN A 36 -2.04 -12.77 11.62
C GLN A 36 -1.34 -12.15 10.40
N GLN A 37 -0.79 -12.99 9.52
CA GLN A 37 -0.30 -12.53 8.22
C GLN A 37 -1.42 -11.80 7.47
N ILE A 38 -1.10 -10.66 6.88
CA ILE A 38 -2.02 -9.89 6.04
C ILE A 38 -2.02 -10.54 4.66
N SER A 39 -3.21 -10.75 4.08
CA SER A 39 -3.34 -11.27 2.72
C SER A 39 -2.90 -10.22 1.69
N LEU A 40 -2.54 -10.66 0.49
CA LEU A 40 -2.14 -9.75 -0.59
C LEU A 40 -3.25 -8.73 -0.92
N GLU A 41 -4.51 -9.17 -0.97
CA GLU A 41 -5.66 -8.28 -1.17
C GLU A 41 -5.80 -7.24 -0.06
N GLU A 42 -5.56 -7.63 1.20
CA GLU A 42 -5.64 -6.72 2.34
C GLU A 42 -4.48 -5.72 2.30
N GLN A 43 -3.27 -6.13 1.87
CA GLN A 43 -2.15 -5.23 1.61
C GLN A 43 -2.47 -4.23 0.50
N HIS A 44 -3.08 -4.66 -0.61
CA HIS A 44 -3.50 -3.77 -1.69
C HIS A 44 -4.51 -2.74 -1.21
N SER A 45 -5.54 -3.20 -0.50
CA SER A 45 -6.56 -2.31 0.04
C SER A 45 -5.96 -1.27 0.99
N ILE A 46 -4.99 -1.67 1.82
CA ILE A 46 -4.29 -0.76 2.73
C ILE A 46 -3.50 0.30 1.94
N VAL A 47 -2.69 -0.12 0.97
CA VAL A 47 -1.88 0.79 0.16
C VAL A 47 -2.77 1.77 -0.59
N LEU A 48 -3.80 1.29 -1.30
CA LEU A 48 -4.65 2.12 -2.15
C LEU A 48 -5.54 3.09 -1.33
N ASN A 49 -6.05 2.66 -0.17
CA ASN A 49 -6.88 3.53 0.69
C ASN A 49 -6.10 4.67 1.37
N GLY A 50 -4.79 4.53 1.53
CA GLY A 50 -3.95 5.56 2.14
C GLY A 50 -3.40 6.59 1.15
N LEU A 51 -3.68 6.42 -0.16
CA LEU A 51 -3.27 7.36 -1.19
C LEU A 51 -4.19 8.59 -1.26
N PRO A 52 -3.64 9.77 -1.60
CA PRO A 52 -4.43 10.96 -1.89
C PRO A 52 -5.13 10.84 -3.26
N PRO A 53 -6.18 11.65 -3.51
CA PRO A 53 -7.00 11.57 -4.73
C PRO A 53 -6.23 11.76 -6.04
N GLU A 54 -5.05 12.40 -6.00
CA GLU A 54 -4.17 12.55 -7.16
C GLU A 54 -3.74 11.19 -7.76
N TYR A 55 -3.75 10.11 -6.97
CA TYR A 55 -3.44 8.76 -7.42
C TYR A 55 -4.69 7.93 -7.77
N ASP A 56 -5.90 8.50 -7.78
CA ASP A 56 -7.14 7.77 -8.10
C ASP A 56 -7.08 7.07 -9.46
N HIS A 57 -6.37 7.66 -10.42
CA HIS A 57 -6.12 7.06 -11.72
C HIS A 57 -5.29 5.75 -11.61
N VAL A 58 -4.25 5.74 -10.78
CA VAL A 58 -3.44 4.54 -10.51
C VAL A 58 -4.27 3.49 -9.76
N VAL A 59 -5.04 3.92 -8.75
CA VAL A 59 -5.95 3.04 -8.01
C VAL A 59 -6.93 2.37 -8.96
N SER A 60 -7.50 3.11 -9.89
CA SER A 60 -8.43 2.60 -10.89
C SER A 60 -7.76 1.58 -11.82
N ILE A 61 -6.56 1.89 -12.34
CA ILE A 61 -5.79 0.96 -13.20
C ILE A 61 -5.48 -0.34 -12.46
N VAL A 62 -4.98 -0.26 -11.23
CA VAL A 62 -4.63 -1.44 -10.42
C VAL A 62 -5.88 -2.26 -10.09
N THR A 63 -7.00 -1.61 -9.76
CA THR A 63 -8.27 -2.29 -9.43
C THR A 63 -8.93 -2.93 -10.66
N MET A 64 -8.81 -2.32 -11.83
CA MET A 64 -9.34 -2.84 -13.10
C MET A 64 -8.43 -3.88 -13.74
N SER A 65 -7.16 -3.95 -13.34
CA SER A 65 -6.21 -4.93 -13.83
C SER A 65 -6.56 -6.33 -13.32
N THR A 66 -6.64 -7.30 -14.22
CA THR A 66 -6.79 -8.73 -13.87
C THR A 66 -5.49 -9.36 -13.37
N ILE A 67 -4.42 -8.57 -13.32
CA ILE A 67 -3.09 -8.99 -12.89
C ILE A 67 -3.05 -8.91 -11.37
N THR A 68 -2.71 -10.03 -10.74
CA THR A 68 -2.33 -10.05 -9.33
C THR A 68 -0.96 -9.40 -9.19
N PHE A 69 -0.94 -8.09 -8.96
CA PHE A 69 0.28 -7.42 -8.52
C PHE A 69 0.66 -7.96 -7.14
N ASP A 70 1.95 -8.12 -6.88
CA ASP A 70 2.44 -8.26 -5.52
C ASP A 70 2.63 -6.86 -4.90
N LEU A 71 2.86 -6.80 -3.58
CA LEU A 71 3.13 -5.53 -2.90
C LEU A 71 4.31 -4.77 -3.54
N GLN A 72 5.31 -5.50 -4.04
CA GLN A 72 6.46 -4.94 -4.72
C GLN A 72 6.09 -4.32 -6.08
N GLY A 73 5.27 -4.99 -6.88
CA GLY A 73 4.81 -4.49 -8.18
C GLY A 73 3.98 -3.23 -8.07
N ILE A 74 3.05 -3.17 -7.11
CA ILE A 74 2.28 -1.94 -6.84
C ILE A 74 3.21 -0.83 -6.35
N SER A 75 4.15 -1.14 -5.45
CA SER A 75 5.12 -0.18 -4.95
C SER A 75 5.92 0.44 -6.10
N MET A 76 6.37 -0.38 -7.04
CA MET A 76 7.16 0.07 -8.18
C MET A 76 6.33 0.92 -9.14
N ALA A 77 5.09 0.52 -9.43
CA ALA A 77 4.17 1.32 -10.26
C ALA A 77 3.87 2.69 -9.63
N LEU A 78 3.65 2.74 -8.33
CA LEU A 78 3.40 4.00 -7.62
C LEU A 78 4.63 4.92 -7.58
N LEU A 79 5.84 4.34 -7.45
CA LEU A 79 7.09 5.08 -7.51
C LEU A 79 7.36 5.66 -8.90
N ASP A 80 7.04 4.91 -9.95
CA ASP A 80 7.19 5.37 -11.33
C ASP A 80 6.27 6.57 -11.63
N VAL A 81 5.04 6.55 -11.08
CA VAL A 81 4.08 7.66 -11.21
C VAL A 81 4.53 8.91 -10.44
N GLU A 82 5.14 8.78 -9.25
CA GLU A 82 5.66 9.94 -8.51
C GLU A 82 6.92 10.55 -9.16
N ALA A 83 7.67 9.76 -9.94
CA ALA A 83 8.87 10.21 -10.64
C ALA A 83 8.59 11.03 -11.91
N HIS A 84 7.34 11.09 -12.37
CA HIS A 84 6.88 11.81 -13.57
C HIS A 84 5.99 13.00 -13.23
#